data_AF-A0A967IFZ3-F1
#
_entry.id   AF-A0A967IFZ3-F1
#
_cell.length_a   1.000
_cell.length_b   1.000
_cell.length_c   1.000
_cell.angle_alpha   90.00
_cell.angle_beta   90.00
_cell.angle_gamma   90.00
#
_symmetry.space_group_name_H-M   'P 1'
#
loop_
_entity.id
_entity.type
_entity.pdbx_description
1 polymer ?
#
loop_
_entity_poly.entity_id
_entity_poly.type
_entity_poly.pdbx_seq_one_letter_code
_entity_poly.pdbx_strand_id
1 'polypeptide(L)'
;AALYKAVKATYNEELNLVWLKPFGFENKSVGPDGVAAEAAPVVRKDTLKKFPALARLINKLGGRIDAASISNLETAAKGGDSKKVAREFLRQNRLI
;
A
#
# COMPACT_ATOMS: atom_id res chain seq x y z
N ALA A 1 -4.45 -15.35 -11.04
CA ALA A 1 -3.87 -15.73 -9.73
C ALA A 1 -2.41 -16.22 -9.81
N ALA A 2 -2.03 -17.06 -10.79
CA ALA A 2 -0.67 -17.62 -10.88
C ALA A 2 0.44 -16.56 -11.06
N LEU A 3 0.25 -15.57 -11.94
CA LEU A 3 1.21 -14.47 -12.17
C LEU A 3 1.51 -13.69 -10.88
N TYR A 4 0.46 -13.28 -10.16
CA TYR A 4 0.60 -12.59 -8.87
C TYR A 4 1.41 -13.42 -7.86
N LYS A 5 1.13 -14.72 -7.77
CA LYS A 5 1.85 -15.61 -6.85
C LYS A 5 3.33 -15.75 -7.24
N ALA A 6 3.63 -15.86 -8.53
CA ALA A 6 5.00 -15.97 -9.04
C ALA A 6 5.79 -14.69 -8.74
N VAL A 7 5.26 -13.52 -9.10
CA VAL A 7 5.91 -12.22 -8.81
C VAL A 7 6.12 -12.04 -7.31
N LYS A 8 5.11 -12.35 -6.49
CA LYS A 8 5.22 -12.26 -5.03
C LYS A 8 6.29 -13.20 -4.46
N ALA A 9 6.46 -14.39 -5.03
CA ALA A 9 7.50 -15.33 -4.63
C ALA A 9 8.90 -14.80 -4.98
N THR A 10 9.12 -14.37 -6.22
CA THR A 10 10.38 -13.76 -6.67
C THR A 10 10.80 -12.58 -5.80
N TYR A 11 9.87 -11.66 -5.48
CA TYR A 11 10.17 -10.54 -4.60
C TYR A 11 10.58 -10.98 -3.19
N ASN A 12 9.98 -12.04 -2.66
CA ASN A 12 10.32 -12.56 -1.33
C ASN A 12 11.68 -13.26 -1.30
N GLU A 13 11.91 -14.14 -2.28
CA GLU A 13 13.03 -15.07 -2.31
C GLU A 13 14.30 -14.41 -2.85
N GLU A 14 14.19 -13.65 -3.93
CA GLU A 14 15.35 -13.05 -4.62
C GLU A 14 15.64 -11.63 -4.16
N LEU A 15 14.59 -10.83 -3.89
CA LEU A 15 14.76 -9.41 -3.54
C LEU A 15 14.67 -9.14 -2.03
N ASN A 16 14.38 -10.16 -1.22
CA ASN A 16 14.21 -10.04 0.22
C ASN A 16 13.09 -9.04 0.61
N LEU A 17 12.05 -8.93 -0.21
CA LEU A 17 10.93 -8.01 -0.08
C LEU A 17 9.61 -8.73 0.21
N VAL A 18 8.84 -8.21 1.16
CA VAL A 18 7.52 -8.73 1.53
C VAL A 18 6.47 -7.70 1.14
N TRP A 19 5.53 -8.12 0.30
CA TRP A 19 4.34 -7.33 -0.03
C TRP A 19 3.31 -7.47 1.10
N LEU A 20 2.84 -6.33 1.59
CA LEU A 20 1.80 -6.22 2.61
C LEU A 20 0.41 -6.13 1.94
N LYS A 21 -0.64 -5.96 2.75
CA LYS A 21 -2.01 -5.85 2.23
C LYS A 21 -2.14 -4.60 1.32
N PRO A 22 -2.75 -4.74 0.14
CA PRO A 22 -3.05 -3.60 -0.73
C PRO A 22 -3.93 -2.56 -0.06
N PHE A 23 -3.76 -1.29 -0.45
CA PHE A 23 -4.49 -0.18 0.14
C PHE A 23 -5.98 -0.18 -0.15
N GLY A 24 -6.41 -0.78 -1.26
CA GLY A 24 -7.83 -0.94 -1.62
C GLY A 24 -8.29 -0.15 -2.85
N PHE A 25 -7.38 0.54 -3.54
CA PHE A 25 -7.66 1.18 -4.82
C PHE A 25 -6.95 0.47 -5.96
N GLU A 26 -7.58 0.53 -7.12
CA GLU A 26 -7.08 -0.03 -8.36
C GLU A 26 -6.79 1.08 -9.36
N ASN A 27 -5.77 0.89 -10.20
CA ASN A 27 -5.49 1.73 -11.34
C ASN A 27 -5.40 0.88 -12.60
N LYS A 28 -6.31 1.13 -13.55
CA LYS A 28 -6.42 0.40 -14.81
C LYS A 28 -5.49 0.94 -15.90
N SER A 29 -4.88 2.11 -15.71
CA SER A 29 -4.04 2.79 -16.70
C SER A 29 -2.55 2.43 -16.62
N VAL A 30 -2.13 1.76 -15.55
CA VAL A 30 -0.72 1.34 -15.34
C VAL A 30 -0.50 -0.16 -15.53
N GLY A 31 -1.57 -0.95 -15.63
CA GLY A 31 -1.52 -2.38 -15.92
C GLY A 31 -1.69 -2.67 -17.43
N PRO A 32 -1.42 -3.92 -17.86
CA PRO A 32 -1.85 -4.40 -19.17
C PRO A 32 -3.37 -4.23 -19.35
N ASP A 33 -3.83 -4.12 -20.59
CA ASP A 33 -5.26 -4.00 -20.89
C ASP A 33 -6.08 -5.11 -20.21
N GLY A 34 -7.12 -4.71 -19.49
CA GLY A 34 -7.97 -5.63 -18.72
C GLY A 34 -7.40 -6.07 -17.36
N VAL A 35 -6.24 -5.58 -16.95
CA VAL A 35 -5.61 -5.90 -15.66
C VAL A 35 -5.57 -4.66 -14.76
N ALA A 36 -6.33 -4.70 -13.66
CA ALA A 36 -6.25 -3.68 -12.62
C ALA A 36 -4.95 -3.83 -11.81
N ALA A 37 -4.19 -2.74 -11.67
CA ALA A 37 -3.03 -2.68 -10.79
C ALA A 37 -3.44 -2.17 -9.40
N GLU A 38 -3.02 -2.86 -8.34
CA GLU A 38 -3.24 -2.44 -6.96
C GLU A 38 -1.96 -1.87 -6.34
N ALA A 39 -2.10 -0.84 -5.51
CA ALA A 39 -1.00 -0.33 -4.71
C ALA A 39 -0.90 -1.07 -3.38
N ALA A 40 0.29 -1.58 -3.05
CA ALA A 40 0.56 -2.27 -1.79
C ALA A 40 1.90 -1.82 -1.17
N PRO A 41 1.99 -1.70 0.17
CA PRO A 41 3.27 -1.45 0.84
C PRO A 41 4.22 -2.63 0.67
N VAL A 42 5.51 -2.34 0.45
CA VAL A 42 6.57 -3.33 0.36
C VAL A 42 7.62 -3.05 1.43
N VAL A 43 8.02 -4.08 2.18
CA VAL A 43 8.98 -3.96 3.28
C VAL A 43 10.03 -5.05 3.20
N ARG A 44 11.28 -4.74 3.52
CA ARG A 44 12.35 -5.75 3.61
C ARG A 44 12.06 -6.79 4.68
N LYS A 45 12.28 -8.07 4.36
CA LYS A 45 12.07 -9.21 5.27
C LYS A 45 12.89 -9.05 6.56
N ASP A 46 14.14 -8.58 6.46
CA ASP A 46 14.99 -8.41 7.63
C ASP A 46 14.53 -7.27 8.56
N THR A 47 13.91 -6.23 8.00
CA THR A 47 13.24 -5.21 8.82
C THR A 47 12.05 -5.82 9.56
N LEU A 48 11.27 -6.68 8.91
CA LEU A 48 10.14 -7.36 9.55
C LEU A 48 10.58 -8.39 10.60
N LYS A 49 11.73 -9.06 10.42
CA LYS A 49 12.31 -9.93 11.46
C LYS A 49 12.68 -9.14 12.72
N LYS A 50 13.27 -7.95 12.55
CA LYS A 50 13.63 -7.05 13.68
C LYS A 50 12.42 -6.38 14.30
N PHE A 51 11.39 -6.06 13.50
CA PHE A 51 10.21 -5.33 13.92
C PHE A 51 8.91 -6.03 13.46
N PRO A 52 8.56 -7.20 14.03
CA PRO A 52 7.42 -8.00 13.57
C PRO A 52 6.07 -7.27 13.71
N ALA A 53 5.96 -6.36 14.68
CA ALA A 53 4.78 -5.51 14.86
C ALA A 53 4.53 -4.55 13.69
N LEU A 54 5.55 -4.22 12.89
CA LEU A 54 5.45 -3.27 11.78
C LEU A 54 4.48 -3.77 10.70
N ALA A 55 4.56 -5.05 10.33
CA ALA A 55 3.62 -5.65 9.38
C ALA A 55 2.18 -5.56 9.90
N ARG A 56 1.97 -5.84 11.20
CA ARG A 56 0.63 -5.77 11.81
C ARG A 56 0.08 -4.35 11.79
N LEU A 57 0.91 -3.34 12.04
CA LEU A 57 0.50 -1.93 12.04
C LEU A 57 0.21 -1.43 10.62
N ILE A 58 1.12 -1.66 9.67
CA ILE A 58 0.95 -1.20 8.28
C ILE A 58 -0.26 -1.88 7.64
N ASN A 59 -0.48 -3.17 7.90
CA ASN A 59 -1.64 -3.90 7.36
C ASN A 59 -3.00 -3.35 7.83
N LYS A 60 -3.05 -2.48 8.85
CA LYS A 60 -4.29 -1.77 9.21
C LYS A 60 -4.76 -0.80 8.11
N LEU A 61 -3.86 -0.38 7.22
CA LEU A 61 -4.17 0.43 6.03
C LEU A 61 -4.78 -0.41 4.90
N GLY A 62 -4.70 -1.73 4.99
CA GLY A 62 -5.19 -2.62 3.95
C GLY A 62 -6.69 -2.44 3.72
N GLY A 63 -7.08 -2.13 2.49
CA GLY A 63 -8.47 -1.85 2.11
C GLY A 63 -9.07 -0.55 2.67
N ARG A 64 -8.26 0.37 3.20
CA ARG A 64 -8.73 1.64 3.80
C ARG A 64 -8.65 2.85 2.88
N ILE A 65 -8.02 2.71 1.72
CA ILE A 65 -7.88 3.80 0.74
C ILE A 65 -8.45 3.28 -0.56
N ASP A 66 -9.70 3.66 -0.86
CA ASP A 66 -10.35 3.39 -2.14
C ASP A 66 -10.00 4.47 -3.18
N ALA A 67 -10.54 4.32 -4.40
CA ALA A 67 -10.26 5.23 -5.52
C ALA A 67 -10.68 6.69 -5.24
N ALA A 68 -11.79 6.90 -4.54
CA ALA A 68 -12.24 8.24 -4.16
C ALA A 68 -11.32 8.85 -3.09
N SER A 69 -10.94 8.05 -2.10
CA SER A 69 -10.05 8.47 -1.01
C SER A 69 -8.68 8.87 -1.54
N ILE A 70 -8.04 8.07 -2.40
CA ILE A 70 -6.72 8.41 -2.94
C ILE A 70 -6.79 9.68 -3.81
N SER A 71 -7.83 9.85 -4.63
CA SER A 71 -8.04 11.07 -5.43
C SER A 71 -8.16 12.33 -4.56
N ASN A 72 -8.92 12.24 -3.47
CA ASN A 72 -9.06 13.34 -2.51
C ASN A 72 -7.73 13.65 -1.80
N LEU A 73 -6.99 12.62 -1.39
CA LEU A 73 -5.68 12.78 -0.75
C LEU A 73 -4.66 13.42 -1.69
N GLU A 74 -4.58 12.98 -2.94
CA GLU A 74 -3.70 13.55 -3.96
C GLU A 74 -4.05 15.01 -4.26
N THR A 75 -5.35 15.33 -4.33
CA THR A 75 -5.82 16.70 -4.55
C THR A 75 -5.47 17.61 -3.38
N ALA A 76 -5.71 17.16 -2.14
CA ALA A 76 -5.33 17.89 -0.94
C ALA A 76 -3.80 18.07 -0.82
N ALA A 77 -3.02 17.07 -1.22
CA ALA A 77 -1.56 17.11 -1.19
C ALA A 77 -0.96 18.11 -2.21
N LYS A 78 -1.62 18.34 -3.36
CA LYS A 78 -1.20 19.37 -4.33
C LYS A 78 -1.28 20.78 -3.77
N GLY A 79 -2.23 21.03 -2.87
CA GLY A 79 -2.49 22.36 -2.29
C GLY A 79 -1.87 22.59 -0.91
N GLY A 80 -1.10 21.65 -0.35
CA GLY A 80 -0.65 21.75 1.04
C GLY A 80 0.46 20.78 1.46
N ASP A 81 0.73 20.71 2.76
CA ASP A 81 1.73 19.81 3.33
C ASP A 81 1.23 18.36 3.32
N SER A 82 1.83 17.53 2.45
CA SER A 82 1.52 16.10 2.32
C SER A 82 1.64 15.34 3.64
N LYS A 83 2.53 15.75 4.55
CA LYS A 83 2.66 15.14 5.89
C LYS A 83 1.43 15.42 6.74
N LYS A 84 0.91 16.65 6.67
CA LYS A 84 -0.32 17.04 7.38
C LYS A 84 -1.52 16.27 6.82
N VAL A 85 -1.67 16.22 5.50
CA VAL A 85 -2.76 15.46 4.82
C VAL A 85 -2.74 13.99 5.25
N ALA A 86 -1.59 13.33 5.20
CA ALA A 86 -1.45 11.94 5.63
C ALA A 86 -1.79 11.76 7.12
N ARG A 87 -1.33 12.67 7.99
CA ARG A 87 -1.62 12.61 9.43
C ARG A 87 -3.11 12.77 9.73
N GLU A 88 -3.79 13.67 9.03
CA GLU A 88 -5.23 13.91 9.19
C GLU A 88 -6.04 12.69 8.74
N PHE A 89 -5.69 12.09 7.60
CA PHE A 89 -6.29 10.84 7.14
C PHE A 89 -6.18 9.73 8.20
N LEU A 90 -4.99 9.53 8.76
CA LEU A 90 -4.75 8.50 9.77
C LEU A 90 -5.59 8.76 11.04
N ARG A 91 -5.71 10.01 11.49
CA ARG A 91 -6.54 10.38 12.64
C ARG A 91 -8.02 10.13 12.40
N GLN A 92 -8.55 10.57 11.27
CA GLN A 92 -9.96 10.38 10.89
C GLN A 92 -10.32 8.89 10.82
N ASN A 93 -9.37 8.05 10.41
CA ASN A 93 -9.53 6.60 10.31
C ASN A 93 -9.15 5.82 11.59
N ARG A 94 -8.84 6.53 12.70
CA ARG A 94 -8.42 5.94 13.99
C ARG A 94 -7.22 4.99 13.87
N LEU A 95 -6.28 5.35 13.01
CA LEU A 95 -5.03 4.62 12.80
C LEU A 95 -3.88 5.17 13.65
N ILE A 96 -4.05 6.38 14.18
CA ILE A 96 -3.20 7.06 15.18
C ILE A 96 -4.03 7.95 16.10
#